data_AF-A0A7C8FY65-F1
#
_entry.id   AF-A0A7C8FY65-F1
#
_cell.length_a   1.000
_cell.length_b   1.000
_cell.length_c   1.000
_cell.angle_alpha   90.00
_cell.angle_beta   90.00
_cell.angle_gamma   90.00
#
_symmetry.space_group_name_H-M   'P 1'
#
loop_
_entity.id
_entity.type
_entity.pdbx_description
1 polymer ?
#
loop_
_entity_poly.entity_id
_entity_poly.type
_entity_poly.pdbx_seq_one_letter_code
_entity_poly.pdbx_strand_id
1 'polypeptide(L)'
;MPVIRHHPDSTGSAAVCHRAAPTAGTIKRVFKLFRRRQKGTELRVRSRSESAHTSRPTNVRIDFLAPDSEVLVGTLAYFKLAAFEYLTGVLPLIEQPDLRAQTASVAEELLTRHRHYRGAFGQGDSELTFGGVQVHQADSDELWSRLSPNLWQEAVLAVYLVDGFADDFVARLGKGAKLRTGLRWPVAERSETDAALAVLAQEIERTDWLADRLAMWGRRLVGDSLLWCRALMVLPDPVLRALRDTSLHRDDEVQQVISQIEAVHADLIAGHTARMERLGLTA
;
A
#
# COMPACT_ATOMS: atom_id res chain seq x y z
N MET A 1 -16.95 -48.17 36.51
CA MET A 1 -17.80 -48.65 37.63
C MET A 1 -17.37 -47.92 38.91
N PRO A 2 -18.33 -47.65 39.83
CA PRO A 2 -18.38 -46.45 40.66
C PRO A 2 -18.06 -46.71 42.15
N VAL A 3 -18.47 -45.78 43.04
CA VAL A 3 -18.74 -45.84 44.51
C VAL A 3 -17.91 -44.76 45.25
N ILE A 4 -18.43 -43.56 45.55
CA ILE A 4 -19.44 -43.10 46.54
C ILE A 4 -18.85 -42.76 47.93
N ARG A 5 -18.92 -41.45 48.24
CA ARG A 5 -19.26 -40.72 49.50
C ARG A 5 -18.67 -41.19 50.84
N HIS A 6 -18.17 -40.23 51.65
CA HIS A 6 -18.96 -39.58 52.70
C HIS A 6 -18.16 -38.52 53.48
N HIS A 7 -18.78 -37.35 53.69
CA HIS A 7 -18.47 -36.38 54.75
C HIS A 7 -19.04 -36.90 56.08
N PRO A 8 -18.53 -36.41 57.21
CA PRO A 8 -19.42 -35.61 58.06
C PRO A 8 -18.80 -34.37 58.70
N ASP A 9 -19.71 -33.51 59.13
CA ASP A 9 -19.57 -32.17 59.71
C ASP A 9 -19.20 -32.13 61.20
N SER A 10 -18.86 -30.89 61.61
CA SER A 10 -19.18 -30.25 62.91
C SER A 10 -18.22 -30.59 64.07
N THR A 11 -17.86 -29.71 65.02
CA THR A 11 -18.49 -28.53 65.63
C THR A 11 -17.45 -27.77 66.47
N GLY A 12 -17.61 -26.44 66.61
CA GLY A 12 -17.29 -25.61 67.81
C GLY A 12 -15.81 -25.41 68.20
N SER A 13 -15.41 -24.46 69.06
CA SER A 13 -15.86 -23.12 69.46
C SER A 13 -14.88 -22.65 70.56
N ALA A 14 -14.45 -21.38 70.48
CA ALA A 14 -14.11 -20.47 71.61
C ALA A 14 -12.78 -20.52 72.39
N ALA A 15 -12.44 -19.29 72.85
CA ALA A 15 -11.54 -18.82 73.92
C ALA A 15 -10.03 -18.67 73.57
N VAL A 16 -9.47 -17.46 73.37
CA VAL A 16 -9.31 -16.24 74.23
C VAL A 16 -8.35 -16.42 75.41
N CYS A 17 -7.18 -15.75 75.35
CA CYS A 17 -6.50 -14.98 76.42
C CYS A 17 -5.12 -14.50 75.88
N HIS A 18 -4.90 -13.21 75.58
CA HIS A 18 -4.57 -12.06 76.46
C HIS A 18 -3.10 -11.90 76.86
N ARG A 19 -2.65 -10.63 76.74
CA ARG A 19 -1.46 -9.91 77.28
C ARG A 19 -0.30 -9.76 76.29
N ALA A 20 0.39 -8.63 76.19
CA ALA A 20 0.21 -7.25 76.67
C ALA A 20 1.24 -6.39 75.91
N ALA A 21 0.94 -5.11 75.69
CA ALA A 21 1.85 -4.12 75.12
C ALA A 21 2.93 -3.66 76.10
N PRO A 22 3.97 -2.96 75.61
CA PRO A 22 4.25 -1.65 76.20
C PRO A 22 4.54 -0.53 75.18
N THR A 23 3.83 0.58 75.42
CA THR A 23 4.27 2.00 75.48
C THR A 23 5.19 2.62 74.41
N ALA A 24 4.54 3.49 73.61
CA ALA A 24 4.86 4.90 73.31
C ALA A 24 6.32 5.40 73.37
N GLY A 25 6.80 5.85 72.21
CA GLY A 25 7.92 6.79 72.06
C GLY A 25 7.72 7.66 70.82
N THR A 26 7.34 8.91 71.05
CA THR A 26 7.08 9.96 70.05
C THR A 26 8.38 10.46 69.42
N ILE A 27 8.51 10.42 68.08
CA ILE A 27 9.26 11.42 67.32
C ILE A 27 8.50 11.77 66.03
N LYS A 28 8.06 13.04 65.97
CA LYS A 28 7.53 13.70 64.77
C LYS A 28 8.61 13.76 63.70
N ARG A 29 8.33 13.28 62.48
CA ARG A 29 8.82 13.93 61.25
C ARG A 29 7.71 14.04 60.24
N VAL A 30 7.46 15.30 59.88
CA VAL A 30 6.52 15.78 58.90
C VAL A 30 7.15 15.60 57.53
N PHE A 31 6.56 14.77 56.68
CA PHE A 31 6.72 14.84 55.23
C PHE A 31 5.34 14.63 54.60
N LYS A 32 4.67 15.75 54.29
CA LYS A 32 3.52 15.75 53.37
C LYS A 32 4.06 15.47 51.98
N LEU A 33 4.04 14.20 51.56
CA LEU A 33 4.27 13.83 50.17
C LEU A 33 2.95 13.99 49.42
N PHE A 34 2.81 15.08 48.67
CA PHE A 34 1.73 15.27 47.71
C PHE A 34 1.82 14.19 46.62
N ARG A 35 1.08 13.10 46.77
CA ARG A 35 0.91 12.10 45.71
C ARG A 35 -0.22 12.56 44.78
N ARG A 36 0.14 13.35 43.75
CA ARG A 36 -0.76 13.62 42.62
C ARG A 36 -0.90 12.32 41.84
N ARG A 37 -2.06 11.67 41.94
CA ARG A 37 -2.40 10.46 41.18
C ARG A 37 -2.50 10.87 39.70
N GLN A 38 -1.43 10.70 38.93
CA GLN A 38 -1.53 10.79 37.48
C GLN A 38 -2.47 9.67 37.03
N LYS A 39 -3.63 10.05 36.47
CA LYS A 39 -4.44 9.14 35.67
C LYS A 39 -3.53 8.69 34.52
N GLY A 40 -3.15 7.41 34.51
CA GLY A 40 -2.46 6.83 33.38
C GLY A 40 -3.33 7.02 32.15
N THR A 41 -2.83 7.76 31.17
CA THR A 41 -3.42 7.77 29.84
C THR A 41 -3.36 6.34 29.33
N GLU A 42 -4.52 5.76 29.06
CA GLU A 42 -4.60 4.44 28.44
C GLU A 42 -3.82 4.49 27.13
N LEU A 43 -2.69 3.77 27.07
CA LEU A 43 -1.91 3.62 25.85
C LEU A 43 -2.70 2.71 24.92
N ARG A 44 -3.62 3.31 24.18
CA ARG A 44 -4.37 2.62 23.13
C ARG A 44 -3.45 2.52 21.92
N VAL A 45 -3.03 1.31 21.59
CA VAL A 45 -2.39 1.01 20.30
C VAL A 45 -3.43 1.32 19.23
N ARG A 46 -3.19 2.36 18.43
CA ARG A 46 -4.04 2.67 17.28
C ARG A 46 -4.04 1.48 16.34
N SER A 47 -5.21 1.17 15.77
CA SER A 47 -5.22 0.19 14.69
C SER A 47 -4.39 0.74 13.52
N ARG A 48 -3.77 -0.17 12.78
CA ARG A 48 -2.99 0.18 11.57
C ARG A 48 -3.85 0.97 10.57
N SER A 49 -5.14 0.66 10.49
CA SER A 49 -6.13 1.39 9.68
C SER A 49 -6.38 2.83 10.15
N GLU A 50 -6.49 3.09 11.47
CA GLU A 50 -6.61 4.45 12.03
C GLU A 50 -5.36 5.30 11.73
N SER A 51 -4.21 4.65 11.62
CA SER A 51 -2.92 5.28 11.33
C SER A 51 -2.77 5.63 9.84
N ALA A 52 -3.25 4.75 8.95
CA ALA A 52 -3.27 4.98 7.51
C ALA A 52 -4.20 6.16 7.13
N HIS A 53 -5.39 6.24 7.73
CA HIS A 53 -6.37 7.30 7.48
C HIS A 53 -5.94 8.71 7.96
N THR A 54 -4.95 8.80 8.87
CA THR A 54 -4.46 10.09 9.42
C THR A 54 -3.11 10.52 8.86
N SER A 55 -2.49 9.71 8.00
CA SER A 55 -1.19 10.01 7.42
C SER A 55 -1.37 10.98 6.25
N ARG A 56 -1.13 12.27 6.50
CA ARG A 56 -1.06 13.26 5.40
C ARG A 56 0.09 12.86 4.48
N PRO A 57 -0.12 12.86 3.14
CA PRO A 57 0.96 12.63 2.20
C PRO A 57 2.12 13.57 2.51
N THR A 58 3.33 13.03 2.56
CA THR A 58 4.51 13.84 2.76
C THR A 58 4.67 14.80 1.58
N ASN A 59 5.13 16.04 1.84
CA ASN A 59 5.43 17.00 0.77
C ASN A 59 6.86 16.83 0.23
N VAL A 60 7.37 15.60 0.27
CA VAL A 60 8.71 15.26 -0.19
C VAL A 60 8.75 15.30 -1.71
N ARG A 61 9.79 15.94 -2.24
CA ARG A 61 10.04 16.04 -3.68
C ARG A 61 11.04 14.98 -4.11
N ILE A 62 10.72 14.27 -5.18
CA ILE A 62 11.58 13.27 -5.84
C ILE A 62 11.64 13.50 -7.36
N ASP A 63 11.15 14.65 -7.85
CA ASP A 63 11.08 14.97 -9.27
C ASP A 63 12.45 15.06 -9.96
N PHE A 64 13.52 15.28 -9.18
CA PHE A 64 14.90 15.23 -9.67
C PHE A 64 15.38 13.81 -10.02
N LEU A 65 14.65 12.76 -9.62
CA LEU A 65 14.91 11.37 -10.00
C LEU A 65 14.09 10.94 -11.22
N ALA A 66 13.27 11.83 -11.78
CA ALA A 66 12.45 11.52 -12.94
C ALA A 66 13.32 11.36 -14.19
N PRO A 67 13.01 10.39 -15.07
CA PRO A 67 13.60 10.36 -16.40
C PRO A 67 13.04 11.51 -17.24
N ASP A 68 13.55 11.66 -18.45
CA ASP A 68 13.02 12.64 -19.40
C ASP A 68 11.51 12.47 -19.57
N SER A 69 10.80 13.58 -19.73
CA SER A 69 9.33 13.57 -19.75
C SER A 69 8.76 12.70 -20.86
N GLU A 70 9.46 12.62 -21.99
CA GLU A 70 9.09 11.76 -23.11
C GLU A 70 9.22 10.27 -22.75
N VAL A 71 10.32 9.88 -22.10
CA VAL A 71 10.53 8.52 -21.59
C VAL A 71 9.46 8.16 -20.56
N LEU A 72 9.16 9.09 -19.63
CA LEU A 72 8.14 8.87 -18.61
C LEU A 72 6.75 8.65 -19.23
N VAL A 73 6.32 9.53 -20.14
CA VAL A 73 5.00 9.43 -20.79
C VAL A 73 4.91 8.20 -21.70
N GLY A 74 5.98 7.90 -22.45
CA GLY A 74 6.07 6.68 -23.26
C GLY A 74 5.99 5.41 -22.41
N THR A 75 6.65 5.40 -21.26
CA THR A 75 6.57 4.31 -20.28
C THR A 75 5.14 4.15 -19.77
N LEU A 76 4.44 5.23 -19.42
CA LEU A 76 3.04 5.14 -18.98
C LEU A 76 2.11 4.64 -20.07
N ALA A 77 2.30 5.11 -21.30
CA ALA A 77 1.55 4.59 -22.43
C ALA A 77 1.73 3.07 -22.54
N TYR A 78 2.97 2.59 -22.52
CA TYR A 78 3.24 1.16 -22.61
C TYR A 78 2.72 0.37 -21.40
N PHE A 79 2.91 0.89 -20.19
CA PHE A 79 2.42 0.27 -18.95
C PHE A 79 0.89 0.04 -18.99
N LYS A 80 0.11 1.02 -19.46
CA LYS A 80 -1.35 0.86 -19.60
C LYS A 80 -1.72 -0.16 -20.69
N LEU A 81 -0.92 -0.30 -21.75
CA LEU A 81 -1.11 -1.33 -22.77
C LEU A 81 -0.84 -2.73 -22.20
N ALA A 82 0.26 -2.92 -21.48
CA ALA A 82 0.59 -4.18 -20.84
C ALA A 82 -0.46 -4.57 -19.78
N ALA A 83 -0.98 -3.61 -19.02
CA ALA A 83 -2.09 -3.83 -18.09
C ALA A 83 -3.38 -4.28 -18.82
N PHE A 84 -3.67 -3.70 -19.99
CA PHE A 84 -4.80 -4.08 -20.82
C PHE A 84 -4.65 -5.51 -21.34
N GLU A 85 -3.49 -5.88 -21.85
CA GLU A 85 -3.19 -7.24 -22.30
C GLU A 85 -3.31 -8.25 -21.15
N TYR A 86 -2.74 -7.92 -19.99
CA TYR A 86 -2.87 -8.71 -18.77
C TYR A 86 -4.33 -8.99 -18.39
N LEU A 87 -5.17 -7.95 -18.37
CA LEU A 87 -6.58 -8.10 -17.99
C LEU A 87 -7.41 -8.83 -19.04
N THR A 88 -7.20 -8.51 -20.31
CA THR A 88 -7.93 -9.16 -21.41
C THR A 88 -7.62 -10.65 -21.52
N GLY A 89 -6.41 -11.06 -21.11
CA GLY A 89 -6.01 -12.45 -21.02
C GLY A 89 -6.90 -13.33 -20.12
N VAL A 90 -7.56 -12.75 -19.11
CA VAL A 90 -8.45 -13.51 -18.21
C VAL A 90 -9.94 -13.46 -18.58
N LEU A 91 -10.34 -12.60 -19.53
CA LEU A 91 -11.75 -12.47 -19.93
C LEU A 91 -12.39 -13.80 -20.39
N PRO A 92 -11.70 -14.71 -21.11
CA PRO A 92 -12.26 -16.00 -21.48
C PRO A 92 -12.64 -16.89 -20.29
N LEU A 93 -12.05 -16.66 -19.10
CA LEU A 93 -12.33 -17.41 -17.88
C LEU A 93 -13.65 -17.02 -17.20
N ILE A 94 -14.23 -15.87 -17.58
CA ILE A 94 -15.45 -15.34 -16.97
C ILE A 94 -16.66 -15.94 -17.69
N GLU A 95 -17.34 -16.91 -17.11
CA GLU A 95 -18.45 -17.63 -17.76
C GLU A 95 -19.70 -16.76 -17.96
N GLN A 96 -19.99 -15.86 -17.01
CA GLN A 96 -21.19 -15.01 -17.05
C GLN A 96 -21.00 -13.86 -18.06
N PRO A 97 -21.83 -13.76 -19.12
CA PRO A 97 -21.64 -12.77 -20.18
C PRO A 97 -21.66 -11.32 -19.69
N ASP A 98 -22.59 -10.97 -18.80
CA ASP A 98 -22.73 -9.60 -18.30
C ASP A 98 -21.53 -9.20 -17.42
N LEU A 99 -21.04 -10.12 -16.58
CA LEU A 99 -19.86 -9.90 -15.76
C LEU A 99 -18.59 -9.78 -16.62
N ARG A 100 -18.51 -10.57 -17.70
CA ARG A 100 -17.43 -10.46 -18.69
C ARG A 100 -17.47 -9.10 -19.38
N ALA A 101 -18.65 -8.60 -19.75
CA ALA A 101 -18.81 -7.28 -20.35
C ALA A 101 -18.41 -6.15 -19.38
N GLN A 102 -18.83 -6.23 -18.11
CA GLN A 102 -18.42 -5.28 -17.07
C GLN A 102 -16.90 -5.28 -16.86
N THR A 103 -16.27 -6.46 -16.83
CA THR A 103 -14.82 -6.57 -16.70
C THR A 103 -14.10 -6.05 -17.96
N ALA A 104 -14.69 -6.22 -19.14
CA ALA A 104 -14.15 -5.65 -20.38
C ALA A 104 -14.18 -4.11 -20.38
N SER A 105 -15.14 -3.47 -19.70
CA SER A 105 -15.14 -2.00 -19.51
C SER A 105 -13.94 -1.51 -18.69
N VAL A 106 -13.43 -2.31 -17.75
CA VAL A 106 -12.18 -2.00 -17.03
C VAL A 106 -10.99 -2.02 -17.99
N ALA A 107 -10.96 -2.99 -18.91
CA ALA A 107 -9.93 -3.05 -19.94
C ALA A 107 -10.05 -1.86 -20.93
N GLU A 108 -11.27 -1.46 -21.30
CA GLU A 108 -11.50 -0.28 -22.13
C GLU A 108 -10.94 1.02 -21.50
N GLU A 109 -11.08 1.19 -20.18
CA GLU A 109 -10.49 2.31 -19.44
C GLU A 109 -8.96 2.32 -19.60
N LEU A 110 -8.30 1.18 -19.42
CA LEU A 110 -6.85 1.05 -19.60
C LEU A 110 -6.41 1.42 -21.02
N LEU A 111 -7.12 0.91 -22.03
CA LEU A 111 -6.81 1.20 -23.44
C LEU A 111 -7.04 2.68 -23.78
N THR A 112 -8.08 3.30 -23.21
CA THR A 112 -8.34 4.73 -23.36
C THR A 112 -7.20 5.56 -22.76
N ARG A 113 -6.73 5.19 -21.57
CA ARG A 113 -5.58 5.83 -20.92
C ARG A 113 -4.29 5.62 -21.70
N HIS A 114 -4.05 4.40 -22.21
CA HIS A 114 -2.94 4.13 -23.13
C HIS A 114 -2.96 5.09 -24.31
N ARG A 115 -4.10 5.21 -25.02
CA ARG A 115 -4.23 6.11 -26.18
C ARG A 115 -3.97 7.56 -25.81
N HIS A 116 -4.41 7.98 -24.62
CA HIS A 116 -4.13 9.31 -24.12
C HIS A 116 -2.62 9.56 -23.95
N TYR A 117 -1.92 8.71 -23.20
CA TYR A 117 -0.47 8.83 -23.02
C TYR A 117 0.29 8.64 -24.35
N ARG A 118 -0.17 7.75 -25.23
CA ARG A 118 0.43 7.53 -26.56
C ARG A 118 0.29 8.75 -27.45
N GLY A 119 -0.85 9.42 -27.42
CA GLY A 119 -1.07 10.70 -28.11
C GLY A 119 -0.11 11.77 -27.61
N ALA A 120 0.07 11.88 -26.28
CA ALA A 120 1.03 12.78 -25.64
C ALA A 120 2.50 12.46 -26.01
N PHE A 121 2.86 11.18 -26.05
CA PHE A 121 4.17 10.70 -26.43
C PHE A 121 4.50 10.98 -27.90
N GLY A 122 3.53 10.81 -28.80
CA GLY A 122 3.69 11.04 -30.24
C GLY A 122 3.52 12.50 -30.69
N GLN A 123 3.26 13.46 -29.79
CA GLN A 123 3.13 14.87 -30.17
C GLN A 123 4.46 15.43 -30.65
N GLY A 124 4.64 15.44 -31.97
CA GLY A 124 5.79 16.02 -32.66
C GLY A 124 6.55 15.05 -33.55
N ASP A 125 6.25 13.75 -33.49
CA ASP A 125 6.86 12.73 -34.34
C ASP A 125 5.99 11.46 -34.43
N SER A 126 5.39 11.23 -35.60
CA SER A 126 4.56 10.05 -35.87
C SER A 126 5.37 8.76 -36.06
N GLU A 127 6.68 8.86 -36.31
CA GLU A 127 7.58 7.71 -36.47
C GLU A 127 8.12 7.20 -35.12
N LEU A 128 7.81 7.92 -34.04
CA LEU A 128 8.31 7.63 -32.70
C LEU A 128 7.71 6.34 -32.15
N THR A 129 8.49 5.26 -32.20
CA THR A 129 8.10 3.93 -31.71
C THR A 129 8.52 3.73 -30.25
N PHE A 130 7.86 2.81 -29.53
CA PHE A 130 8.32 2.40 -28.20
C PHE A 130 9.75 1.85 -28.25
N GLY A 131 10.12 1.08 -29.28
CA GLY A 131 11.48 0.56 -29.44
C GLY A 131 12.55 1.60 -29.81
N GLY A 132 12.13 2.77 -30.33
CA GLY A 132 13.04 3.86 -30.72
C GLY A 132 13.49 4.73 -29.55
N VAL A 133 12.84 4.62 -28.39
CA VAL A 133 13.15 5.37 -27.16
C VAL A 133 13.38 4.36 -26.04
N GLN A 134 14.25 4.68 -25.07
CA GLN A 134 14.47 3.83 -23.87
C GLN A 134 13.26 3.93 -22.90
N VAL A 135 12.04 3.69 -23.39
CA VAL A 135 10.86 3.53 -22.54
C VAL A 135 11.00 2.22 -21.77
N HIS A 136 10.57 2.22 -20.51
CA HIS A 136 10.73 1.10 -19.58
C HIS A 136 9.71 -0.03 -19.86
N GLN A 137 9.68 -0.49 -21.11
CA GLN A 137 8.82 -1.56 -21.61
C GLN A 137 9.14 -2.90 -20.94
N ALA A 138 10.42 -3.26 -20.88
CA ALA A 138 10.87 -4.50 -20.24
C ALA A 138 10.50 -4.54 -18.75
N ASP A 139 10.63 -3.43 -18.02
CA ASP A 139 10.25 -3.35 -16.61
C ASP A 139 8.73 -3.50 -16.43
N SER A 140 7.94 -2.99 -17.37
CA SER A 140 6.48 -3.12 -17.36
C SER A 140 6.05 -4.55 -17.67
N ASP A 141 6.65 -5.19 -18.68
CA ASP A 141 6.41 -6.59 -19.01
C ASP A 141 6.83 -7.52 -17.87
N GLU A 142 7.97 -7.25 -17.25
CA GLU A 142 8.45 -8.00 -16.10
C GLU A 142 7.49 -7.89 -14.92
N LEU A 143 7.00 -6.68 -14.61
CA LEU A 143 5.99 -6.49 -13.59
C LEU A 143 4.75 -7.35 -13.86
N TRP A 144 4.09 -7.17 -15.02
CA TRP A 144 2.83 -7.85 -15.32
C TRP A 144 2.99 -9.37 -15.45
N SER A 145 4.12 -9.85 -15.96
CA SER A 145 4.39 -11.30 -16.06
C SER A 145 4.58 -11.99 -14.69
N ARG A 146 5.12 -11.27 -13.69
CA ARG A 146 5.24 -11.78 -12.31
C ARG A 146 3.90 -11.88 -11.58
N LEU A 147 2.90 -11.11 -12.03
CA LEU A 147 1.55 -11.18 -11.49
C LEU A 147 0.82 -12.33 -12.17
N SER A 148 0.99 -13.56 -11.68
CA SER A 148 0.26 -14.72 -12.22
C SER A 148 -1.01 -15.00 -11.39
N PRO A 149 -2.19 -14.55 -11.84
CA PRO A 149 -3.44 -14.79 -11.12
C PRO A 149 -3.89 -16.24 -11.28
N ASN A 150 -4.36 -16.85 -10.20
CA ASN A 150 -5.06 -18.13 -10.24
C ASN A 150 -6.56 -17.95 -10.45
N LEU A 151 -7.08 -16.76 -10.17
CA LEU A 151 -8.49 -16.38 -10.35
C LEU A 151 -8.57 -15.10 -11.18
N TRP A 152 -9.56 -14.97 -12.05
CA TRP A 152 -9.72 -13.76 -12.85
C TRP A 152 -9.95 -12.51 -11.97
N GLN A 153 -10.56 -12.65 -10.78
CA GLN A 153 -10.72 -11.57 -9.82
C GLN A 153 -9.37 -11.05 -9.28
N GLU A 154 -8.36 -11.91 -9.17
CA GLU A 154 -7.00 -11.49 -8.81
C GLU A 154 -6.38 -10.61 -9.91
N ALA A 155 -6.73 -10.85 -11.18
CA ALA A 155 -6.29 -9.99 -12.28
C ALA A 155 -6.95 -8.61 -12.23
N VAL A 156 -8.28 -8.57 -11.99
CA VAL A 156 -9.00 -7.30 -11.81
C VAL A 156 -8.45 -6.51 -10.62
N LEU A 157 -8.19 -7.18 -9.49
CA LEU A 157 -7.60 -6.54 -8.32
C LEU A 157 -6.17 -6.04 -8.59
N ALA A 158 -5.36 -6.83 -9.30
CA ALA A 158 -4.01 -6.45 -9.66
C ALA A 158 -4.01 -5.17 -10.51
N VAL A 159 -4.85 -5.11 -11.54
CA VAL A 159 -5.05 -3.88 -12.32
C VAL A 159 -5.45 -2.72 -11.41
N TYR A 160 -6.51 -2.85 -10.63
CA TYR A 160 -7.02 -1.76 -9.80
C TYR A 160 -5.96 -1.17 -8.85
N LEU A 161 -5.16 -2.04 -8.22
CA LEU A 161 -4.17 -1.66 -7.21
C LEU A 161 -2.85 -1.19 -7.83
N VAL A 162 -2.28 -1.94 -8.78
CA VAL A 162 -0.97 -1.67 -9.38
C VAL A 162 -1.06 -0.44 -10.29
N ASP A 163 -2.16 -0.32 -11.05
CA ASP A 163 -2.40 0.86 -11.89
C ASP A 163 -2.53 2.14 -11.05
N GLY A 164 -3.21 2.04 -9.89
CA GLY A 164 -3.28 3.13 -8.93
C GLY A 164 -1.99 3.45 -8.23
N PHE A 165 -1.21 2.42 -7.92
CA PHE A 165 0.11 2.59 -7.31
C PHE A 165 1.04 3.34 -8.25
N ALA A 166 1.04 2.94 -9.53
CA ALA A 166 1.78 3.62 -10.59
C ALA A 166 1.33 5.08 -10.72
N ASP A 167 0.02 5.36 -10.77
CA ASP A 167 -0.50 6.73 -10.86
C ASP A 167 -0.04 7.61 -9.70
N ASP A 168 -0.13 7.12 -8.46
CA ASP A 168 0.28 7.86 -7.26
C ASP A 168 1.80 8.17 -7.28
N PHE A 169 2.61 7.19 -7.70
CA PHE A 169 4.05 7.34 -7.79
C PHE A 169 4.43 8.37 -8.84
N VAL A 170 3.86 8.20 -10.01
CA VAL A 170 4.13 9.01 -11.19
C VAL A 170 3.68 10.44 -10.94
N ALA A 171 2.54 10.67 -10.28
CA ALA A 171 2.10 12.01 -9.89
C ALA A 171 3.14 12.76 -9.03
N ARG A 172 3.90 12.04 -8.20
CA ARG A 172 5.00 12.61 -7.39
C ARG A 172 6.28 12.78 -8.20
N LEU A 173 6.65 11.77 -8.99
CA LEU A 173 7.85 11.76 -9.81
C LEU A 173 7.78 12.84 -10.91
N GLY A 174 6.64 12.96 -11.59
CA GLY A 174 6.44 13.90 -12.69
C GLY A 174 6.12 15.34 -12.28
N LYS A 175 5.99 15.65 -10.97
CA LYS A 175 5.58 16.98 -10.47
C LYS A 175 6.50 18.12 -10.92
N GLY A 176 7.76 17.83 -11.25
CA GLY A 176 8.75 18.77 -11.77
C GLY A 176 9.10 18.61 -13.25
N ALA A 177 8.50 17.62 -13.94
CA ALA A 177 8.85 17.31 -15.33
C ALA A 177 8.39 18.45 -16.26
N LYS A 178 9.33 19.05 -16.99
CA LYS A 178 9.03 20.01 -18.06
C LYS A 178 8.60 19.25 -19.30
N LEU A 179 7.30 19.02 -19.41
CA LEU A 179 6.73 18.44 -20.61
C LEU A 179 6.89 19.42 -21.79
N ARG A 180 7.05 18.90 -23.01
CA ARG A 180 7.06 19.71 -24.24
C ARG A 180 5.79 20.57 -24.30
N THR A 181 5.90 21.75 -24.91
CA THR A 181 4.83 22.76 -25.01
C THR A 181 3.48 22.14 -25.39
N GLY A 182 2.50 22.19 -24.48
CA GLY A 182 1.12 21.72 -24.71
C GLY A 182 0.69 20.58 -23.77
N LEU A 183 1.63 19.80 -23.24
CA LEU A 183 1.32 18.71 -22.32
C LEU A 183 1.36 19.24 -20.88
N ARG A 184 0.22 19.20 -20.16
CA ARG A 184 0.16 19.57 -18.74
C ARG A 184 0.26 18.30 -17.89
N TRP A 185 1.13 18.33 -16.89
CA TRP A 185 1.14 17.34 -15.82
C TRP A 185 0.05 17.71 -14.80
N PRO A 186 -0.74 16.75 -14.28
CA PRO A 186 -0.82 15.34 -14.63
C PRO A 186 -1.59 15.10 -15.93
N VAL A 187 -1.17 14.10 -16.71
CA VAL A 187 -1.68 13.83 -18.05
C VAL A 187 -3.02 13.07 -18.05
N ALA A 188 -3.53 12.59 -16.92
CA ALA A 188 -4.94 12.23 -16.80
C ALA A 188 -5.32 12.22 -15.32
N GLU A 189 -6.39 12.92 -14.95
CA GLU A 189 -7.06 12.63 -13.68
C GLU A 189 -7.66 11.23 -13.80
N ARG A 190 -7.34 10.36 -12.85
CA ARG A 190 -8.05 9.11 -12.68
C ARG A 190 -9.48 9.48 -12.32
N SER A 191 -10.41 9.33 -13.27
CA SER A 191 -11.78 8.98 -12.88
C SER A 191 -11.60 7.73 -12.04
N GLU A 192 -11.95 7.78 -10.74
CA GLU A 192 -11.85 6.58 -9.92
C GLU A 192 -12.45 5.41 -10.70
N THR A 193 -11.71 4.30 -10.76
CA THR A 193 -12.02 3.13 -11.60
C THR A 193 -13.23 2.40 -11.01
N ASP A 194 -14.38 3.05 -11.03
CA ASP A 194 -15.65 2.60 -10.48
C ASP A 194 -16.02 1.23 -11.05
N ALA A 195 -15.65 0.96 -12.31
CA ALA A 195 -15.88 -0.33 -12.95
C ALA A 195 -15.13 -1.48 -12.26
N ALA A 196 -13.84 -1.33 -11.95
CA ALA A 196 -13.08 -2.40 -11.29
C ALA A 196 -13.57 -2.62 -9.86
N LEU A 197 -13.86 -1.54 -9.14
CA LEU A 197 -14.43 -1.60 -7.80
C LEU A 197 -15.80 -2.28 -7.79
N ALA A 198 -16.69 -1.93 -8.73
CA ALA A 198 -18.01 -2.54 -8.83
C ALA A 198 -17.93 -4.04 -9.10
N VAL A 199 -17.08 -4.46 -10.05
CA VAL A 199 -16.85 -5.88 -10.35
C VAL A 199 -16.33 -6.62 -9.11
N LEU A 200 -15.32 -6.08 -8.43
CA LEU A 200 -14.73 -6.72 -7.25
C LEU A 200 -15.68 -6.77 -6.06
N ALA A 201 -16.41 -5.68 -5.79
CA ALA A 201 -17.39 -5.62 -4.70
C ALA A 201 -18.51 -6.64 -4.90
N GLN A 202 -19.06 -6.72 -6.11
CA GLN A 202 -20.06 -7.72 -6.46
C GLN A 202 -19.56 -9.15 -6.24
N GLU A 203 -18.32 -9.46 -6.65
CA GLU A 203 -17.76 -10.80 -6.49
C GLU A 203 -17.45 -11.16 -5.04
N ILE A 204 -16.97 -10.18 -4.27
CA ILE A 204 -16.71 -10.33 -2.83
C ILE A 204 -18.02 -10.62 -2.08
N GLU A 205 -19.10 -9.91 -2.40
CA GLU A 205 -20.42 -10.13 -1.80
C GLU A 205 -21.00 -11.51 -2.13
N ARG A 206 -20.67 -12.05 -3.31
CA ARG A 206 -21.17 -13.36 -3.76
C ARG A 206 -20.37 -14.55 -3.22
N THR A 207 -19.15 -14.33 -2.73
CA THR A 207 -18.19 -15.39 -2.42
C THR A 207 -17.45 -15.13 -1.10
N ASP A 208 -17.90 -15.77 -0.02
CA ASP A 208 -17.41 -15.53 1.35
C ASP A 208 -15.88 -15.60 1.52
N TRP A 209 -15.21 -16.53 0.84
CA TRP A 209 -13.75 -16.72 0.97
C TRP A 209 -12.92 -15.77 0.11
N LEU A 210 -13.55 -15.07 -0.84
CA LEU A 210 -12.84 -14.30 -1.85
C LEU A 210 -12.13 -13.10 -1.23
N ALA A 211 -12.74 -12.43 -0.25
CA ALA A 211 -12.15 -11.28 0.43
C ALA A 211 -10.79 -11.61 1.06
N ASP A 212 -10.70 -12.71 1.82
CA ASP A 212 -9.45 -13.11 2.47
C ASP A 212 -8.36 -13.46 1.46
N ARG A 213 -8.74 -14.10 0.35
CA ARG A 213 -7.82 -14.43 -0.73
C ARG A 213 -7.31 -13.18 -1.45
N LEU A 214 -8.21 -12.28 -1.81
CA LEU A 214 -7.89 -11.00 -2.44
C LEU A 214 -7.05 -10.10 -1.52
N ALA A 215 -7.27 -10.16 -0.20
CA ALA A 215 -6.43 -9.48 0.79
C ALA A 215 -4.98 -9.97 0.76
N MET A 216 -4.76 -11.29 0.72
CA MET A 216 -3.42 -11.87 0.58
C MET A 216 -2.76 -11.51 -0.74
N TRP A 217 -3.53 -11.57 -1.84
CA TRP A 217 -3.06 -11.19 -3.16
C TRP A 217 -2.65 -9.71 -3.19
N GLY A 218 -3.50 -8.80 -2.73
CA GLY A 218 -3.22 -7.36 -2.69
C GLY A 218 -1.93 -7.02 -1.96
N ARG A 219 -1.68 -7.63 -0.79
CA ARG A 219 -0.41 -7.46 -0.04
C ARG A 219 0.83 -7.86 -0.85
N ARG A 220 0.75 -8.94 -1.63
CA ARG A 220 1.87 -9.41 -2.46
C ARG A 220 2.25 -8.40 -3.53
N LEU A 221 1.26 -7.71 -4.11
CA LEU A 221 1.47 -6.78 -5.24
C LEU A 221 2.34 -5.56 -4.89
N VAL A 222 2.41 -5.19 -3.61
CA VAL A 222 3.16 -4.01 -3.16
C VAL A 222 4.64 -4.13 -3.52
N GLY A 223 5.23 -5.31 -3.33
CA GLY A 223 6.65 -5.53 -3.59
C GLY A 223 7.00 -5.33 -5.06
N ASP A 224 6.26 -5.98 -5.95
CA ASP A 224 6.48 -5.85 -7.40
C ASP A 224 6.18 -4.42 -7.89
N SER A 225 5.16 -3.75 -7.34
CA SER A 225 4.86 -2.35 -7.66
C SER A 225 5.99 -1.40 -7.27
N LEU A 226 6.62 -1.60 -6.10
CA LEU A 226 7.77 -0.82 -5.65
C LEU A 226 9.02 -1.08 -6.50
N LEU A 227 9.21 -2.33 -6.97
CA LEU A 227 10.31 -2.65 -7.89
C LEU A 227 10.15 -1.93 -9.22
N TRP A 228 8.93 -1.88 -9.78
CA TRP A 228 8.65 -1.11 -10.98
C TRP A 228 8.87 0.40 -10.78
N CYS A 229 8.42 0.96 -9.65
CA CYS A 229 8.68 2.36 -9.31
C CYS A 229 10.19 2.67 -9.25
N ARG A 230 10.97 1.74 -8.69
CA ARG A 230 12.44 1.84 -8.64
C ARG A 230 13.05 1.85 -10.03
N ALA A 231 12.61 0.97 -10.93
CA ALA A 231 13.14 0.86 -12.28
C ALA A 231 12.95 2.15 -13.09
N LEU A 232 11.87 2.89 -12.81
CA LEU A 232 11.56 4.15 -13.48
C LEU A 232 12.40 5.35 -12.99
N MET A 233 13.09 5.23 -11.85
CA MET A 233 13.91 6.33 -11.30
C MET A 233 15.31 6.34 -11.91
N VAL A 234 15.79 7.54 -12.26
CA VAL A 234 17.20 7.77 -12.59
C VAL A 234 17.98 7.98 -11.29
N LEU A 235 18.53 6.88 -10.77
CA LEU A 235 19.25 6.87 -9.50
C LEU A 235 20.76 7.08 -9.73
N PRO A 236 21.40 8.05 -9.05
CA PRO A 236 22.86 8.21 -9.09
C PRO A 236 23.59 6.96 -8.57
N ASP A 237 24.78 6.67 -9.10
CA ASP A 237 25.62 5.54 -8.72
C ASP A 237 25.81 5.37 -7.19
N PRO A 238 26.10 6.42 -6.41
CA PRO A 238 26.21 6.30 -4.94
C PRO A 238 24.92 5.84 -4.28
N VAL A 239 23.77 6.34 -4.75
CA VAL A 239 22.44 5.97 -4.25
C VAL A 239 22.11 4.52 -4.63
N LEU A 240 22.41 4.11 -5.88
CA LEU A 240 22.24 2.73 -6.32
C LEU A 240 23.05 1.75 -5.46
N ARG A 241 24.32 2.06 -5.19
CA ARG A 241 25.19 1.23 -4.34
C ARG A 241 24.65 1.16 -2.91
N ALA A 242 24.25 2.28 -2.33
CA ALA A 242 23.72 2.35 -0.98
C ALA A 242 22.36 1.63 -0.81
N LEU A 243 21.55 1.53 -1.87
CA LEU A 243 20.31 0.75 -1.89
C LEU A 243 20.56 -0.75 -2.07
N ARG A 244 21.69 -1.16 -2.67
CA ARG A 244 22.08 -2.56 -2.84
C ARG A 244 22.77 -3.13 -1.60
N ASP A 245 23.59 -2.32 -0.93
CA ASP A 245 24.36 -2.70 0.25
C ASP A 245 24.16 -1.67 1.37
N THR A 246 23.37 -2.07 2.37
CA THR A 246 23.03 -1.23 3.53
C THR A 246 24.16 -1.12 4.55
N SER A 247 25.24 -1.90 4.40
CA SER A 247 26.41 -1.86 5.30
C SER A 247 27.40 -0.76 4.95
N LEU A 248 27.30 -0.18 3.74
CA LEU A 248 28.17 0.89 3.29
C LEU A 248 27.91 2.18 4.06
N HIS A 249 28.99 2.90 4.37
CA HIS A 249 28.88 4.27 4.87
C HIS A 249 28.22 5.15 3.79
N ARG A 250 27.26 5.98 4.22
CA ARG A 250 26.49 6.86 3.35
C ARG A 250 26.79 8.29 3.77
N ASP A 251 27.22 9.09 2.81
CA ASP A 251 27.31 10.53 3.01
C ASP A 251 25.91 11.12 3.22
N ASP A 252 25.83 12.27 3.89
CA ASP A 252 24.56 12.90 4.28
C ASP A 252 23.62 13.13 3.08
N GLU A 253 24.17 13.50 1.92
CA GLU A 253 23.40 13.71 0.68
C GLU A 253 22.75 12.41 0.18
N VAL A 254 23.51 11.30 0.17
CA VAL A 254 22.99 9.99 -0.24
C VAL A 254 21.91 9.52 0.74
N GLN A 255 22.13 9.70 2.04
CA GLN A 255 21.16 9.33 3.06
C GLN A 255 19.89 10.19 2.97
N GLN A 256 20.01 11.47 2.62
CA GLN A 256 18.87 12.35 2.37
C GLN A 256 18.03 11.84 1.20
N VAL A 257 18.65 11.53 0.05
CA VAL A 257 17.92 11.01 -1.13
C VAL A 257 17.21 9.69 -0.80
N ILE A 258 17.87 8.77 -0.09
CA ILE A 258 17.25 7.50 0.34
C ILE A 258 16.04 7.78 1.24
N SER A 259 16.17 8.69 2.20
CA SER A 259 15.07 9.05 3.11
C SER A 259 13.88 9.66 2.36
N GLN A 260 14.15 10.42 1.29
CA GLN A 260 13.08 10.96 0.42
C GLN A 260 12.36 9.87 -0.35
N ILE A 261 13.09 8.88 -0.88
CA ILE A 261 12.51 7.71 -1.57
C ILE A 261 11.66 6.89 -0.59
N GLU A 262 12.16 6.62 0.61
CA GLU A 262 11.45 5.87 1.65
C GLU A 262 10.16 6.58 2.09
N ALA A 263 10.19 7.90 2.24
CA ALA A 263 8.99 8.69 2.55
C ALA A 263 7.92 8.55 1.46
N VAL A 264 8.33 8.64 0.18
CA VAL A 264 7.41 8.43 -0.94
C VAL A 264 6.88 7.00 -0.96
N HIS A 265 7.72 5.98 -0.74
CA HIS A 265 7.28 4.59 -0.65
C HIS A 265 6.22 4.39 0.45
N ALA A 266 6.44 4.95 1.64
CA ALA A 266 5.47 4.87 2.74
C ALA A 266 4.11 5.46 2.34
N ASP A 267 4.13 6.62 1.68
CA ASP A 267 2.92 7.26 1.19
C ASP A 267 2.23 6.47 0.05
N LEU A 268 2.98 5.74 -0.80
CA LEU A 268 2.39 4.86 -1.83
C LEU A 268 1.73 3.63 -1.20
N ILE A 269 2.37 3.04 -0.19
CA ILE A 269 1.81 1.92 0.59
C ILE A 269 0.53 2.37 1.31
N ALA A 270 0.49 3.60 1.82
CA ALA A 270 -0.72 4.17 2.40
C ALA A 270 -1.85 4.31 1.36
N GLY A 271 -1.55 4.80 0.15
CA GLY A 271 -2.52 4.86 -0.96
C GLY A 271 -3.02 3.49 -1.39
N HIS A 272 -2.14 2.48 -1.44
CA HIS A 272 -2.50 1.08 -1.66
C HIS A 272 -3.43 0.54 -0.57
N THR A 273 -3.10 0.79 0.70
CA THR A 273 -3.90 0.39 1.86
C THR A 273 -5.30 0.99 1.79
N ALA A 274 -5.41 2.28 1.48
CA ALA A 274 -6.70 2.94 1.32
C ALA A 274 -7.53 2.32 0.18
N ARG A 275 -6.90 1.93 -0.94
CA ARG A 275 -7.58 1.23 -2.03
C ARG A 275 -8.06 -0.18 -1.63
N MET A 276 -7.30 -0.90 -0.80
CA MET A 276 -7.72 -2.18 -0.22
C MET A 276 -8.91 -2.02 0.72
N GLU A 277 -8.86 -1.01 1.60
CA GLU A 277 -9.93 -0.71 2.57
C GLU A 277 -11.25 -0.32 1.90
N ARG A 278 -11.21 0.35 0.73
CA ARG A 278 -12.41 0.63 -0.08
C ARG A 278 -13.16 -0.62 -0.53
N LEU A 279 -12.48 -1.75 -0.66
CA LEU A 279 -13.05 -3.06 -1.00
C LEU A 279 -13.37 -3.90 0.24
N GLY A 280 -13.22 -3.34 1.45
CA GLY A 280 -13.36 -4.08 2.70
C GLY A 280 -12.25 -5.09 2.94
N LEU A 281 -11.14 -5.01 2.20
CA LEU A 281 -10.02 -5.94 2.32
C LEU A 281 -9.07 -5.49 3.44
N THR A 282 -8.51 -6.45 4.16
CA THR A 282 -7.46 -6.16 5.15
C THR A 282 -6.11 -5.98 4.46
N ALA A 283 -5.41 -4.88 4.75
CA ALA A 283 -4.07 -4.59 4.24
C ALA A 283 -2.95 -5.10 5.16
#